data_AF-A0A956X0I9-F1
#
_entry.id   AF-A0A956X0I9-F1
#
_cell.length_a   1.000
_cell.length_b   1.000
_cell.length_c   1.000
_cell.angle_alpha   90.00
_cell.angle_beta   90.00
_cell.angle_gamma   90.00
#
_symmetry.space_group_name_H-M   'P 1'
#
loop_
_entity.id
_entity.type
_entity.pdbx_description
1 polymer ?
#
loop_
_entity_poly.entity_id
_entity_poly.type
_entity_poly.pdbx_seq_one_letter_code
_entity_poly.pdbx_strand_id
1 'polypeptide(L)'
;MQRTISVARSRGAILLVASLLALGLAGCRGAQPVAGPQDVVATTAVQELSTVSPDADSSSGSPLPSATATPTLPPTESPRPTDVTETPAAPQPTNTPDAEPAQDPPIDTFEVVAAYPHDPGAFIQGLVYQDGIFYEG
;
A
#
# COMPACT_ATOMS: atom_id res chain seq x y z
N MET A 1 -40.33 52.97 -11.23
CA MET A 1 -40.42 52.52 -9.82
C MET A 1 -39.50 51.31 -9.66
N GLN A 2 -38.29 51.55 -9.18
CA GLN A 2 -37.79 51.16 -7.86
C GLN A 2 -37.05 49.81 -7.83
N ARG A 3 -35.71 49.96 -7.80
CA ARG A 3 -34.69 49.00 -7.40
C ARG A 3 -34.85 48.67 -5.91
N THR A 4 -35.09 47.41 -5.50
CA THR A 4 -35.04 47.05 -4.06
C THR A 4 -34.81 45.56 -3.72
N ILE A 5 -34.37 44.67 -4.62
CA ILE A 5 -34.25 43.23 -4.26
C ILE A 5 -32.83 42.80 -3.81
N SER A 6 -31.81 43.66 -3.91
CA SER A 6 -30.40 43.21 -3.74
C SER A 6 -29.82 43.18 -2.31
N VAL A 7 -30.53 43.65 -1.27
CA VAL A 7 -29.90 43.88 0.06
C VAL A 7 -30.12 42.71 1.05
N ALA A 8 -31.12 41.85 0.83
CA ALA A 8 -31.43 40.77 1.78
C ALA A 8 -30.48 39.56 1.69
N ARG A 9 -29.91 39.28 0.50
CA ARG A 9 -29.01 38.12 0.29
C ARG A 9 -27.60 38.32 0.85
N SER A 10 -27.12 39.56 0.94
CA SER A 10 -25.75 39.85 1.43
C SER A 10 -25.64 39.73 2.95
N ARG A 11 -26.69 40.06 3.70
CA ARG A 11 -26.70 39.95 5.18
C ARG A 11 -26.66 38.50 5.67
N GLY A 12 -27.35 37.58 4.98
CA GLY A 12 -27.30 36.15 5.30
C GLY A 12 -25.94 35.52 5.02
N ALA A 13 -25.31 35.89 3.91
CA ALA A 13 -23.97 35.39 3.55
C ALA A 13 -22.88 35.90 4.51
N ILE A 14 -22.95 37.15 4.95
CA ILE A 14 -21.98 37.71 5.91
C ILE A 14 -22.12 37.05 7.29
N LEU A 15 -23.34 36.78 7.77
CA LEU A 15 -23.54 36.07 9.04
C LEU A 15 -23.06 34.61 8.98
N LEU A 16 -23.25 33.92 7.85
CA LEU A 16 -22.82 32.53 7.67
C LEU A 16 -21.29 32.41 7.60
N VAL A 17 -20.61 33.32 6.87
CA VAL A 17 -19.15 33.37 6.82
C VAL A 17 -18.54 33.74 8.18
N ALA A 18 -19.12 34.69 8.91
CA ALA A 18 -18.66 35.04 10.25
C ALA A 18 -18.82 33.88 11.25
N SER A 19 -19.92 33.11 11.14
CA SER A 19 -20.15 31.95 12.02
C SER A 19 -19.19 30.78 11.74
N LEU A 20 -18.84 30.54 10.47
CA LEU A 20 -17.85 29.53 10.10
C LEU A 20 -16.43 29.92 10.54
N LEU A 21 -16.09 31.21 10.44
CA LEU A 21 -14.79 31.72 10.91
C LEU A 21 -14.65 31.65 12.44
N ALA A 22 -15.74 31.89 13.19
CA ALA A 22 -15.73 31.78 14.66
C ALA A 22 -15.65 30.33 15.16
N LEU A 23 -16.21 29.35 14.43
CA LEU A 23 -16.08 27.93 14.79
C LEU A 23 -14.69 27.34 14.49
N GLY A 24 -13.90 27.98 13.61
CA GLY A 24 -12.56 27.53 13.24
C GLY A 24 -11.43 27.88 14.23
N LEU A 25 -11.63 28.83 15.16
CA LEU A 25 -10.59 29.26 16.10
C LEU A 25 -10.73 28.67 17.52
N ALA A 26 -11.74 27.83 17.79
CA ALA A 26 -11.97 27.24 19.11
C ALA A 26 -11.40 25.81 19.29
N GLY A 27 -10.62 25.31 18.33
CA GLY A 27 -10.10 23.93 18.30
C GLY A 27 -8.76 23.68 19.04
N CYS A 28 -8.04 24.72 19.46
CA CYS A 28 -6.78 24.53 20.21
C CYS A 28 -7.04 24.42 21.72
N ARG A 29 -7.77 23.38 22.15
CA ARG A 29 -8.00 23.11 23.58
C ARG A 29 -7.18 21.90 24.03
N GLY A 30 -5.94 22.21 24.44
CA GLY A 30 -5.25 21.59 25.56
C GLY A 30 -4.90 20.10 25.45
N ALA A 31 -3.68 19.82 25.00
CA ALA A 31 -2.95 18.64 25.45
C ALA A 31 -2.75 18.75 26.97
N GLN A 32 -3.36 17.83 27.73
CA GLN A 32 -3.03 17.70 29.15
C GLN A 32 -1.70 16.94 29.28
N PRO A 33 -0.68 17.50 29.95
CA PRO A 33 0.46 16.70 30.38
C PRO A 33 0.00 15.82 31.55
N VAL A 34 0.04 14.50 31.34
CA VAL A 34 -0.08 13.54 32.45
C VAL A 34 1.16 13.71 33.32
N ALA A 35 0.96 14.33 34.48
CA ALA A 35 1.92 14.36 35.56
C ALA A 35 2.18 12.92 36.03
N GLY A 36 3.46 12.53 36.06
CA GLY A 36 3.89 11.21 36.52
C GLY A 36 3.80 11.04 38.04
N PRO A 37 4.03 9.81 38.54
CA PRO A 37 4.48 9.59 39.90
C PRO A 37 6.01 9.59 39.98
N GLN A 38 6.48 10.61 40.68
CA GLN A 38 7.67 10.74 41.52
C GLN A 38 8.55 9.49 41.73
N ASP A 39 9.86 9.72 41.55
CA ASP A 39 10.98 9.25 42.37
C ASP A 39 10.95 7.84 42.96
N VAL A 40 11.75 6.95 42.36
CA VAL A 40 12.58 6.01 43.14
C VAL A 40 14.02 6.07 42.64
N VAL A 41 14.80 6.89 43.37
CA VAL A 41 16.17 6.63 43.82
C VAL A 41 17.18 6.19 42.75
N ALA A 42 18.06 7.14 42.43
CA ALA A 42 19.38 6.89 41.90
C ALA A 42 20.18 5.94 42.82
N THR A 43 20.52 4.76 42.32
CA THR A 43 21.71 4.03 42.77
C THR A 43 22.79 4.18 41.72
N THR A 44 23.79 4.96 42.08
CA THR A 44 25.12 4.95 41.49
C THR A 44 25.74 3.56 41.68
N ALA A 45 25.84 2.81 40.59
CA ALA A 45 26.80 1.71 40.49
C ALA A 45 27.75 2.04 39.34
N VAL A 46 28.91 2.59 39.70
CA VAL A 46 30.11 2.51 38.87
C VAL A 46 30.52 1.04 38.81
N GLN A 47 30.44 0.42 37.64
CA GLN A 47 31.15 -0.84 37.40
C GLN A 47 31.68 -0.90 35.97
N GLU A 48 32.97 -0.60 35.91
CA GLU A 48 34.03 -1.18 35.08
C GLU A 48 33.81 -1.41 33.58
N LEU A 49 34.60 -0.63 32.84
CA LEU A 49 35.16 -0.93 31.53
C LEU A 49 35.64 -2.40 31.44
N SER A 50 34.84 -3.25 30.78
CA SER A 50 35.29 -4.54 30.27
C SER A 50 35.33 -4.47 28.75
N THR A 51 36.55 -4.33 28.24
CA THR A 51 36.91 -4.72 26.88
C THR A 51 36.69 -6.22 26.73
N VAL A 52 35.74 -6.65 25.90
CA VAL A 52 35.76 -7.98 25.29
C VAL A 52 35.34 -7.90 23.83
N SER A 53 36.13 -8.56 22.98
CA SER A 53 36.10 -8.58 21.53
C SER A 53 34.76 -8.99 20.90
N PRO A 54 34.54 -8.66 19.62
CA PRO A 54 33.37 -9.06 18.85
C PRO A 54 33.60 -10.40 18.15
N ASP A 55 33.10 -11.50 18.71
CA ASP A 55 32.97 -12.76 17.97
C ASP A 55 31.89 -13.62 18.62
N ALA A 56 30.68 -13.63 18.04
CA ALA A 56 29.78 -14.78 18.00
C ALA A 56 28.52 -14.40 17.20
N ASP A 57 28.57 -14.73 15.92
CA ASP A 57 27.48 -15.21 15.09
C ASP A 57 26.18 -15.50 15.87
N SER A 58 25.23 -14.57 15.81
CA SER A 58 23.84 -14.82 16.19
C SER A 58 23.03 -15.07 14.92
N SER A 59 23.36 -16.17 14.23
CA SER A 59 22.42 -16.86 13.36
C SER A 59 21.22 -17.32 14.17
N SER A 60 20.23 -16.44 14.36
CA SER A 60 18.86 -16.87 14.62
C SER A 60 18.33 -17.48 13.32
N GLY A 61 18.64 -18.76 13.12
CA GLY A 61 17.97 -19.57 12.11
C GLY A 61 16.48 -19.60 12.43
N SER A 62 15.69 -18.89 11.63
CA SER A 62 14.25 -19.10 11.62
C SER A 62 13.97 -20.56 11.30
N PRO A 63 13.12 -21.27 12.06
CA PRO A 63 12.66 -22.58 11.62
C PRO A 63 11.89 -22.39 10.30
N LEU A 64 12.31 -23.09 9.26
CA LEU A 64 11.52 -23.23 8.04
C LEU A 64 10.11 -23.72 8.45
N PRO A 65 9.01 -23.06 8.03
CA PRO A 65 7.69 -23.62 8.23
C PRO A 65 7.65 -24.99 7.55
N SER A 66 7.24 -26.03 8.29
CA SER A 66 7.01 -27.35 7.72
C SER A 66 6.05 -27.20 6.54
N ALA A 67 6.54 -27.55 5.34
CA ALA A 67 5.73 -27.60 4.14
C ALA A 67 4.51 -28.50 4.42
N THR A 68 3.33 -27.87 4.46
CA THR A 68 2.06 -28.61 4.45
C THR A 68 2.03 -29.42 3.17
N ALA A 69 1.85 -30.74 3.30
CA ALA A 69 1.81 -31.64 2.16
C ALA A 69 0.77 -31.17 1.14
N THR A 70 1.20 -30.95 -0.10
CA THR A 70 0.32 -30.68 -1.23
C THR A 70 -0.69 -31.83 -1.35
N PRO A 71 -2.01 -31.57 -1.29
CA PRO A 71 -2.97 -32.60 -1.65
C PRO A 71 -2.78 -32.95 -3.13
N THR A 72 -2.30 -34.16 -3.41
CA THR A 72 -2.23 -34.71 -4.76
C THR A 72 -3.66 -34.92 -5.26
N LEU A 73 -4.17 -33.96 -6.03
CA LEU A 73 -5.39 -34.15 -6.79
C LEU A 73 -5.15 -35.25 -7.85
N PRO A 74 -6.11 -36.15 -8.11
CA PRO A 74 -6.00 -37.09 -9.22
C PRO A 74 -5.87 -36.30 -10.54
N PRO A 75 -5.10 -36.78 -11.53
CA PRO A 75 -5.04 -36.15 -12.83
C PRO A 75 -6.45 -36.14 -13.43
N THR A 76 -6.99 -34.94 -13.68
CA THR A 76 -8.16 -34.79 -14.55
C THR A 76 -7.70 -35.10 -15.96
N GLU A 77 -8.10 -36.24 -16.49
CA GLU A 77 -7.84 -36.59 -17.90
C GLU A 77 -8.51 -35.55 -18.80
N SER A 78 -7.69 -34.81 -19.53
CA SER A 78 -8.16 -33.92 -20.60
C SER A 78 -8.80 -34.78 -21.70
N PRO A 79 -10.01 -34.45 -22.20
CA PRO A 79 -10.61 -35.20 -23.29
C PRO A 79 -9.71 -35.11 -24.53
N ARG A 80 -9.31 -36.27 -25.06
CA ARG A 80 -8.55 -36.36 -26.31
C ARG A 80 -9.40 -35.80 -27.44
N PRO A 81 -9.03 -34.69 -28.10
CA PRO A 81 -9.73 -34.26 -29.31
C PRO A 81 -9.61 -35.38 -30.34
N THR A 82 -10.74 -35.80 -30.90
CA THR A 82 -10.77 -36.78 -31.98
C THR A 82 -10.24 -36.07 -33.23
N ASP A 83 -9.04 -36.45 -33.69
CA ASP A 83 -8.44 -35.90 -34.91
C ASP A 83 -9.36 -36.15 -36.12
N VAL A 84 -9.89 -35.08 -36.70
CA VAL A 84 -10.38 -35.08 -38.07
C VAL A 84 -9.18 -34.99 -39.01
N THR A 85 -8.90 -36.07 -39.73
CA THR A 85 -7.88 -36.08 -40.79
C THR A 85 -8.42 -35.35 -42.03
N GLU A 86 -8.23 -34.04 -42.08
CA GLU A 86 -8.14 -33.31 -43.35
C GLU A 86 -6.68 -32.87 -43.54
N THR A 87 -6.05 -33.30 -44.64
CA THR A 87 -4.73 -32.83 -45.07
C THR A 87 -4.88 -31.40 -45.61
N PRO A 88 -4.39 -30.35 -44.92
CA PRO A 88 -4.48 -28.99 -45.42
C PRO A 88 -3.55 -28.81 -46.63
N ALA A 89 -4.03 -28.14 -47.66
CA ALA A 89 -3.21 -27.71 -48.78
C ALA A 89 -2.07 -26.79 -48.29
N ALA A 90 -0.86 -27.01 -48.81
CA ALA A 90 0.32 -26.25 -48.40
C ALA A 90 0.15 -24.73 -48.65
N PRO A 91 0.43 -23.86 -47.68
CA PRO A 91 0.36 -22.42 -47.88
C PRO A 91 1.45 -21.97 -48.85
N GLN A 92 1.05 -21.21 -49.88
CA GLN A 92 1.96 -20.54 -50.80
C GLN A 92 2.74 -19.45 -50.04
N PRO A 93 4.04 -19.21 -50.32
CA PRO A 93 4.77 -18.11 -49.69
C PRO A 93 4.14 -16.78 -50.08
N THR A 94 3.57 -16.10 -49.07
CA THR A 94 3.14 -14.70 -49.19
C THR A 94 4.39 -13.84 -48.99
N ASN A 95 4.66 -12.92 -49.91
CA ASN A 95 5.72 -11.93 -49.74
C ASN A 95 5.33 -11.04 -48.54
N THR A 96 6.00 -11.23 -47.40
CA THR A 96 5.85 -10.40 -46.21
C THR A 96 6.38 -9.00 -46.51
N PRO A 97 5.57 -7.93 -46.34
CA PRO A 97 6.08 -6.57 -46.39
C PRO A 97 7.20 -6.40 -45.36
N ASP A 98 8.28 -5.71 -45.75
CA ASP A 98 9.40 -5.39 -44.88
C ASP A 98 8.87 -4.65 -43.64
N ALA A 99 8.91 -5.31 -42.49
CA ALA A 99 8.36 -4.78 -41.25
C ALA A 99 9.31 -3.72 -40.71
N GLU A 100 8.81 -2.51 -40.47
CA GLU A 100 9.57 -1.45 -39.82
C GLU A 100 10.13 -1.95 -38.48
N PRO A 101 11.38 -1.60 -38.10
CA PRO A 101 11.96 -2.03 -36.84
C PRO A 101 11.06 -1.62 -35.67
N ALA A 102 10.56 -2.62 -34.95
CA ALA A 102 9.80 -2.38 -33.73
C ALA A 102 10.66 -1.55 -32.77
N GLN A 103 10.11 -0.44 -32.28
CA GLN A 103 10.73 0.31 -31.20
C GLN A 103 10.56 -0.46 -29.89
N ASP A 104 11.58 -0.43 -29.04
CA ASP A 104 11.49 -1.03 -27.71
C ASP A 104 10.42 -0.30 -26.87
N PRO A 105 9.69 -1.02 -26.00
CA PRO A 105 8.76 -0.39 -25.07
C PRO A 105 9.51 0.53 -24.09
N PRO A 106 8.89 1.64 -23.65
CA PRO A 106 9.50 2.51 -22.65
C PRO A 106 9.69 1.78 -21.32
N ILE A 107 10.76 2.13 -20.61
CA ILE A 107 11.08 1.64 -19.26
C ILE A 107 10.93 2.81 -18.27
N ASP A 108 9.97 2.71 -17.36
CA ASP A 108 9.74 3.71 -16.31
C ASP A 108 10.48 3.36 -15.01
N THR A 109 10.79 4.39 -14.20
CA THR A 109 11.36 4.24 -12.85
C THR A 109 10.41 4.80 -11.80
N PHE A 110 10.70 4.59 -10.51
CA PHE A 110 9.84 5.02 -9.41
C PHE A 110 10.62 5.76 -8.32
N GLU A 111 9.91 6.59 -7.56
CA GLU A 111 10.38 7.24 -6.34
C GLU A 111 9.51 6.80 -5.15
N VAL A 112 10.13 6.48 -4.02
CA VAL A 112 9.41 6.13 -2.80
C VAL A 112 8.99 7.40 -2.08
N VAL A 113 7.72 7.79 -2.21
CA VAL A 113 7.18 9.00 -1.58
C VAL A 113 6.87 8.82 -0.09
N ALA A 114 6.47 7.60 0.32
CA ALA A 114 6.16 7.23 1.69
C ALA A 114 6.23 5.71 1.84
N ALA A 115 6.47 5.23 3.06
CA ALA A 115 6.43 3.81 3.42
C ALA A 115 5.51 3.62 4.62
N TYR A 116 4.57 2.67 4.52
CA TYR A 116 3.61 2.32 5.56
C TYR A 116 3.80 0.84 5.94
N PRO A 117 3.57 0.47 7.22
CA PRO A 117 3.66 -0.93 7.62
C PRO A 117 2.57 -1.77 6.93
N HIS A 118 2.95 -2.95 6.47
CA HIS A 118 2.05 -3.98 5.93
C HIS A 118 2.20 -5.27 6.75
N ASP A 119 1.16 -6.09 6.80
CA ASP A 119 1.18 -7.36 7.53
C ASP A 119 1.96 -8.43 6.73
N PRO A 120 3.12 -8.92 7.20
CA PRO A 120 3.89 -9.93 6.48
C PRO A 120 3.16 -11.26 6.30
N GLY A 121 2.12 -11.53 7.10
CA GLY A 121 1.28 -12.72 6.98
C GLY A 121 0.16 -12.61 5.93
N ALA A 122 -0.09 -11.42 5.38
CA ALA A 122 -1.14 -11.19 4.39
C ALA A 122 -0.67 -11.60 2.98
N PHE A 123 -1.40 -12.52 2.36
CA PHE A 123 -1.19 -12.94 0.97
C PHE A 123 -2.09 -12.10 0.05
N ILE A 124 -1.59 -10.93 -0.38
CA ILE A 124 -2.36 -9.97 -1.18
C ILE A 124 -2.64 -10.56 -2.58
N GLN A 125 -3.91 -10.77 -2.91
CA GLN A 125 -4.36 -11.13 -4.25
C GLN A 125 -5.06 -9.96 -4.96
N GLY A 126 -5.45 -8.94 -4.20
CA GLY A 126 -5.96 -7.66 -4.67
C GLY A 126 -5.77 -6.54 -3.64
N LEU A 127 -5.65 -5.31 -4.13
CA LEU A 127 -5.51 -4.09 -3.33
C LEU A 127 -6.36 -2.97 -3.95
N VAL A 128 -7.22 -2.34 -3.15
CA VAL A 128 -8.06 -1.20 -3.55
C VAL A 128 -7.91 -0.07 -2.54
N TYR A 129 -7.79 1.17 -3.03
CA TYR A 129 -7.86 2.37 -2.20
C TYR A 129 -9.23 3.04 -2.39
N GLN A 130 -9.97 3.23 -1.31
CA GLN A 130 -11.28 3.89 -1.33
C GLN A 130 -11.52 4.62 0.00
N ASP A 131 -11.99 5.86 -0.08
CA ASP A 131 -12.37 6.69 1.06
C ASP A 131 -11.28 6.83 2.14
N GLY A 132 -10.01 6.86 1.73
CA GLY A 132 -8.88 6.99 2.65
C GLY A 132 -8.37 5.68 3.23
N ILE A 133 -8.90 4.53 2.79
CA ILE A 133 -8.62 3.21 3.38
C ILE A 133 -8.19 2.22 2.28
N PHE A 134 -7.29 1.30 2.66
CA PHE A 134 -6.90 0.16 1.83
C PHE A 134 -7.79 -1.05 2.11
N TYR A 135 -8.27 -1.70 1.05
CA TYR A 135 -8.98 -2.96 1.07
C TYR A 135 -8.12 -4.03 0.40
N GLU A 136 -7.89 -5.14 1.10
CA GLU A 136 -7.10 -6.28 0.63
C GLU A 136 -7.97 -7.55 0.60
N GLY A 137 -7.72 -8.44 -0.37
CA GLY A 137 -8.47 -9.69 -0.57
C GLY A 137 -7.79 -10.64 -1.55
#